data_AF-A0A6M0A673-F1
#
_entry.id   AF-A0A6M0A673-F1
#
_cell.length_a   1.000
_cell.length_b   1.000
_cell.length_c   1.000
_cell.angle_alpha   90.00
_cell.angle_beta   90.00
_cell.angle_gamma   90.00
#
_symmetry.space_group_name_H-M   'P 1'
#
loop_
_entity.id
_entity.type
_entity.pdbx_description
1 polymer ?
#
loop_
_entity_poly.entity_id
_entity_poly.type
_entity_poly.pdbx_seq_one_letter_code
_entity_poly.pdbx_strand_id
1 'polypeptide(L)'
;MVKSHGSLTGIEAKIEYHRVFEELRALYESWKCSAINWMQTEKLLDPSVEKRLMKQFNIQWAYADSIATEATQCLNQLKTVKKNLISKLELQIQAKTTATKKLITKVEKALKLARKKGFPLSNEIICTHRWQMSSSV
;
A
#
# COMPACT_ATOMS: atom_id res chain seq x y z
N MET A 1 -26.27 -53.43 -2.16
CA MET A 1 -26.71 -52.82 -0.88
C MET A 1 -26.40 -51.33 -0.93
N VAL A 2 -27.43 -50.49 -1.07
CA VAL A 2 -27.28 -49.02 -1.00
C VAL A 2 -27.10 -48.67 0.47
N LYS A 3 -25.93 -48.15 0.86
CA LYS A 3 -25.71 -47.64 2.22
C LYS A 3 -26.53 -46.36 2.35
N SER A 4 -27.55 -46.35 3.22
CA SER A 4 -28.26 -45.13 3.57
C SER A 4 -27.29 -44.25 4.36
N HIS A 5 -26.71 -43.24 3.71
CA HIS A 5 -26.03 -42.16 4.41
C HIS A 5 -27.09 -41.43 5.24
N GLY A 6 -26.98 -41.51 6.56
CA GLY A 6 -27.83 -40.74 7.45
C GLY A 6 -27.77 -39.27 7.05
N SER A 7 -28.92 -38.61 6.96
CA SER A 7 -29.02 -37.18 6.69
C SER A 7 -28.18 -36.42 7.71
N LEU A 8 -27.04 -35.88 7.30
CA LEU A 8 -26.24 -34.99 8.13
C LEU A 8 -27.09 -33.74 8.41
N THR A 9 -27.54 -33.59 9.64
CA THR A 9 -28.34 -32.45 10.11
C THR A 9 -27.49 -31.55 11.01
N GLY A 10 -27.73 -30.24 10.94
CA GLY A 10 -27.01 -29.25 11.75
C GLY A 10 -25.66 -28.84 11.18
N ILE A 11 -24.71 -28.46 12.04
CA ILE A 11 -23.39 -27.90 11.66
C ILE A 11 -22.50 -28.87 10.88
N GLU A 12 -22.81 -30.16 10.90
CA GLU A 12 -22.09 -31.21 10.18
C GLU A 12 -22.62 -31.40 8.75
N ALA A 13 -23.75 -30.75 8.41
CA ALA A 13 -24.30 -30.75 7.07
C ALA A 13 -23.33 -30.04 6.12
N LYS A 14 -22.68 -30.82 5.27
CA LYS A 14 -21.87 -30.27 4.18
C LYS A 14 -22.81 -29.74 3.12
N ILE A 15 -22.79 -28.42 2.92
CA ILE A 15 -23.44 -27.80 1.77
C ILE A 15 -22.62 -28.20 0.55
N GLU A 16 -23.22 -28.98 -0.36
CA GLU A 16 -22.59 -29.29 -1.63
C GLU A 16 -22.36 -28.00 -2.41
N TYR A 17 -21.19 -27.91 -3.04
CA TYR A 17 -20.83 -26.73 -3.80
C TYR A 17 -21.86 -26.50 -4.92
N HIS A 18 -22.35 -25.27 -5.00
CA HIS A 18 -23.18 -24.80 -6.08
C HIS A 18 -22.62 -23.49 -6.63
N ARG A 19 -22.65 -23.32 -7.95
CA ARG A 19 -22.09 -22.14 -8.65
C ARG A 19 -22.63 -20.82 -8.11
N VAL A 20 -23.88 -20.82 -7.65
CA VAL A 20 -24.53 -19.64 -7.03
C VAL A 20 -23.70 -19.04 -5.88
N PHE A 21 -22.89 -19.84 -5.17
CA PHE A 21 -22.05 -19.33 -4.09
C PHE A 21 -20.93 -18.42 -4.58
N GLU A 22 -20.41 -18.64 -5.78
CA GLU A 22 -19.39 -17.75 -6.36
C GLU A 22 -20.01 -16.41 -6.79
N GLU A 23 -21.24 -16.45 -7.33
CA GLU A 23 -21.99 -15.24 -7.68
C GLU A 23 -22.36 -14.43 -6.42
N LEU A 24 -22.82 -15.11 -5.38
CA LEU A 24 -23.10 -14.48 -4.08
C LEU A 24 -21.83 -13.92 -3.43
N ARG A 25 -20.70 -14.63 -3.51
CA ARG A 25 -19.40 -14.14 -3.03
C ARG A 25 -18.98 -12.88 -3.77
N ALA A 26 -19.10 -12.87 -5.10
CA ALA A 26 -18.75 -11.71 -5.90
C ALA A 26 -19.59 -10.47 -5.53
N LEU A 27 -20.90 -10.66 -5.30
CA LEU A 27 -21.78 -9.60 -4.80
C LEU A 27 -21.37 -9.12 -3.41
N TYR A 28 -21.13 -10.05 -2.50
CA TYR A 28 -20.70 -9.75 -1.13
C TYR A 28 -19.42 -8.91 -1.12
N GLU A 29 -18.40 -9.33 -1.87
CA GLU A 29 -17.12 -8.61 -1.99
C GLU A 29 -17.29 -7.23 -2.64
N SER A 30 -18.15 -7.11 -3.65
CA SER A 30 -18.47 -5.82 -4.26
C SER A 30 -19.16 -4.87 -3.29
N TRP A 31 -20.09 -5.36 -2.48
CA TRP A 31 -20.78 -4.57 -1.45
C TRP A 31 -19.83 -4.15 -0.34
N LYS A 32 -18.93 -5.03 0.10
CA LYS A 32 -17.88 -4.71 1.07
C LYS A 32 -16.93 -3.64 0.53
N CYS A 33 -16.50 -3.72 -0.73
CA CYS A 33 -15.71 -2.67 -1.37
C CYS A 33 -16.45 -1.32 -1.38
N SER A 34 -17.75 -1.32 -1.64
CA SER A 34 -18.58 -0.11 -1.61
C SER A 34 -18.66 0.48 -0.20
N ALA A 35 -18.87 -0.36 0.81
CA ALA A 35 -18.87 0.04 2.22
C ALA A 35 -17.54 0.69 2.64
N ILE A 36 -16.41 0.06 2.31
CA ILE A 36 -15.07 0.61 2.57
C ILE A 36 -14.90 1.97 1.91
N ASN A 37 -15.31 2.10 0.64
CA ASN A 37 -15.21 3.37 -0.08
C ASN A 37 -16.02 4.47 0.62
N TRP A 38 -17.27 4.20 1.02
CA TRP A 38 -18.08 5.19 1.73
C TRP A 38 -17.48 5.58 3.09
N MET A 39 -16.92 4.61 3.83
CA MET A 39 -16.22 4.91 5.09
C MET A 39 -14.98 5.79 4.87
N GLN A 40 -14.29 5.63 3.73
CA GLN A 40 -13.08 6.40 3.41
C GLN A 40 -13.37 7.79 2.86
N THR A 41 -14.28 7.91 1.89
CA THR A 41 -14.54 9.16 1.16
C THR A 41 -15.56 10.03 1.87
N GLU A 42 -16.62 9.42 2.39
CA GLU A 42 -17.76 10.12 3.00
C GLU A 42 -17.70 10.09 4.54
N LYS A 43 -16.73 9.37 5.12
CA LYS A 43 -16.55 9.23 6.58
C LYS A 43 -17.78 8.67 7.29
N LEU A 44 -18.52 7.79 6.62
CA LEU A 44 -19.66 7.10 7.23
C LEU A 44 -19.19 6.15 8.34
N LEU A 45 -20.00 6.05 9.39
CA LEU A 45 -19.85 5.08 10.48
C LEU A 45 -20.73 3.85 10.22
N ASP A 46 -20.44 2.73 10.89
CA ASP A 46 -21.11 1.43 10.71
C ASP A 46 -22.65 1.54 10.59
N PRO A 47 -23.37 2.18 11.52
CA PRO A 47 -24.84 2.22 11.45
C PRO A 47 -25.40 2.95 10.22
N SER A 48 -24.62 3.89 9.68
CA SER A 48 -24.98 4.62 8.45
C SER A 48 -24.68 3.79 7.21
N VAL A 49 -23.58 3.02 7.24
CA VAL A 49 -23.20 2.10 6.16
C VAL A 49 -24.21 0.96 6.07
N GLU A 50 -24.61 0.35 7.19
CA GLU A 50 -25.65 -0.69 7.24
C GLU A 50 -26.94 -0.23 6.57
N LYS A 51 -27.49 0.91 7.02
CA LYS A 51 -28.73 1.48 6.46
C LYS A 51 -28.60 1.74 4.97
N ARG A 52 -27.43 2.19 4.50
CA ARG A 52 -27.19 2.43 3.08
C ARG A 52 -27.10 1.12 2.29
N LEU A 53 -26.41 0.11 2.80
CA LEU A 53 -26.35 -1.22 2.19
C LEU A 53 -27.75 -1.81 2.03
N MET A 54 -28.56 -1.78 3.10
CA MET A 54 -29.95 -2.25 3.07
C MET A 54 -30.77 -1.52 1.99
N LYS A 55 -30.68 -0.19 1.95
CA LYS A 55 -31.45 0.63 1.00
C LYS A 55 -30.98 0.46 -0.45
N GLN A 56 -29.67 0.43 -0.67
CA GLN A 56 -29.07 0.48 -2.01
C GLN A 56 -29.04 -0.88 -2.69
N PHE A 57 -28.80 -1.95 -1.93
CA PHE A 57 -28.69 -3.31 -2.46
C PHE A 57 -29.87 -4.21 -2.11
N ASN A 58 -30.86 -3.69 -1.39
CA ASN A 58 -32.06 -4.42 -0.96
C ASN A 58 -31.71 -5.72 -0.21
N ILE A 59 -30.76 -5.62 0.72
CA ILE A 59 -30.31 -6.76 1.53
C ILE A 59 -30.87 -6.67 2.96
N GLN A 60 -31.04 -7.83 3.59
CA GLN A 60 -31.50 -7.93 4.98
C GLN A 60 -30.46 -7.36 5.94
N TRP A 61 -30.94 -6.87 7.09
CA TRP A 61 -30.10 -6.24 8.11
C TRP A 61 -28.91 -7.11 8.51
N ALA A 62 -29.09 -8.42 8.74
CA ALA A 62 -28.01 -9.31 9.16
C ALA A 62 -26.84 -9.39 8.15
N TYR A 63 -27.11 -9.31 6.85
CA TYR A 63 -26.06 -9.24 5.83
C TYR A 63 -25.39 -7.86 5.81
N ALA A 64 -26.18 -6.79 5.92
CA ALA A 64 -25.65 -5.44 5.96
C ALA A 64 -24.73 -5.21 7.16
N ASP A 65 -25.12 -5.70 8.34
CA ASP A 65 -24.37 -5.66 9.60
C ASP A 65 -23.03 -6.42 9.49
N SER A 66 -23.07 -7.65 8.96
CA SER A 66 -21.86 -8.44 8.71
C SER A 66 -20.90 -7.71 7.74
N ILE A 67 -21.40 -7.19 6.63
CA ILE A 67 -20.57 -6.48 5.64
C ILE A 67 -19.98 -5.20 6.24
N ALA A 68 -20.75 -4.44 7.00
CA ALA A 68 -20.29 -3.21 7.66
C ALA A 68 -19.18 -3.51 8.68
N THR A 69 -19.40 -4.53 9.52
CA THR A 69 -18.40 -5.01 10.50
C THR A 69 -17.10 -5.43 9.81
N GLU A 70 -17.18 -6.25 8.75
CA GLU A 70 -15.99 -6.67 7.99
C GLU A 70 -15.28 -5.49 7.30
N ALA A 71 -16.04 -4.56 6.73
CA ALA A 71 -15.49 -3.34 6.14
C ALA A 71 -14.75 -2.49 7.18
N THR A 72 -15.31 -2.34 8.38
CA THR A 72 -14.69 -1.65 9.50
C THR A 72 -13.37 -2.33 9.92
N GLN A 73 -13.37 -3.66 10.05
CA GLN A 73 -12.16 -4.42 10.37
C GLN A 73 -11.07 -4.25 9.31
N CYS A 74 -11.44 -4.41 8.03
CA CYS A 74 -10.53 -4.23 6.89
C CYS A 74 -9.94 -2.81 6.89
N LEU A 75 -10.77 -1.78 7.07
CA LEU A 75 -10.32 -0.39 7.11
C LEU A 75 -9.34 -0.15 8.27
N ASN A 76 -9.56 -0.73 9.44
CA ASN A 76 -8.66 -0.61 10.58
C ASN A 76 -7.31 -1.29 10.33
N GLN A 77 -7.32 -2.46 9.66
CA GLN A 77 -6.09 -3.13 9.22
C GLN A 77 -5.33 -2.26 8.22
N LEU A 78 -6.01 -1.70 7.22
CA LEU A 78 -5.40 -0.81 6.22
C LEU A 78 -4.78 0.44 6.86
N LYS A 79 -5.47 1.06 7.83
CA LYS A 79 -4.93 2.20 8.61
C LYS A 79 -3.66 1.80 9.37
N THR A 80 -3.67 0.63 9.99
CA THR A 80 -2.52 0.11 10.74
C THR A 80 -1.33 -0.17 9.82
N VAL A 81 -1.57 -0.85 8.69
CA VAL A 81 -0.53 -1.13 7.68
C VAL A 81 0.06 0.17 7.14
N LYS A 82 -0.78 1.17 6.82
CA LYS A 82 -0.32 2.48 6.36
C LYS A 82 0.59 3.15 7.40
N LYS A 83 0.20 3.16 8.67
CA LYS A 83 1.01 3.72 9.76
C LYS A 83 2.36 3.01 9.86
N ASN A 84 2.37 1.68 9.85
CA ASN A 84 3.60 0.89 9.94
C ASN A 84 4.54 1.14 8.74
N LEU A 85 3.98 1.30 7.54
CA LEU A 85 4.76 1.61 6.34
C LEU A 85 5.41 2.99 6.44
N ILE A 86 4.66 4.01 6.89
CA ILE A 86 5.19 5.36 7.10
C ILE A 86 6.36 5.32 8.09
N SER A 87 6.19 4.69 9.26
CA SER A 87 7.26 4.58 10.26
C SER A 87 8.49 3.84 9.72
N LYS A 88 8.29 2.79 8.91
CA LYS A 88 9.41 2.09 8.26
C LYS A 88 10.17 3.01 7.30
N LEU A 89 9.46 3.82 6.51
CA LEU A 89 10.06 4.76 5.57
C LEU A 89 10.83 5.86 6.31
N GLU A 90 10.28 6.40 7.39
CA GLU A 90 10.93 7.41 8.23
C GLU A 90 12.26 6.91 8.79
N LEU A 91 12.29 5.69 9.33
CA LEU A 91 13.52 5.06 9.84
C LEU A 91 14.56 4.87 8.71
N GLN A 92 14.13 4.45 7.53
CA GLN A 92 15.03 4.30 6.38
C GLN A 92 15.61 5.64 5.92
N ILE A 93 14.79 6.70 5.88
CA ILE A 93 15.24 8.05 5.54
C ILE A 93 16.25 8.55 6.56
N GLN A 94 15.99 8.37 7.85
CA GLN A 94 16.89 8.78 8.92
C GLN A 94 18.24 8.04 8.84
N ALA A 95 18.20 6.72 8.62
CA ALA A 95 19.40 5.89 8.48
C ALA A 95 20.24 6.33 7.26
N LYS A 96 19.61 6.52 6.10
CA LYS A 96 20.29 7.00 4.89
C LYS A 96 20.86 8.40 5.07
N THR A 97 20.10 9.33 5.65
CA THR A 97 20.56 10.69 5.94
C THR A 97 21.80 10.68 6.84
N THR A 98 21.80 9.85 7.87
CA THR A 98 22.94 9.70 8.78
C THR A 98 24.17 9.11 8.07
N ALA A 99 23.97 8.10 7.22
CA ALA A 99 25.04 7.52 6.41
C ALA A 99 25.63 8.56 5.43
N THR A 100 24.78 9.35 4.75
CA THR A 100 25.21 10.42 3.85
C THR A 100 26.01 11.49 4.59
N LYS A 101 25.57 11.93 5.78
CA LYS A 101 26.35 12.86 6.63
C LYS A 101 27.74 12.30 6.98
N LYS A 102 27.83 11.02 7.32
CA LYS A 102 29.12 10.35 7.58
C LYS A 102 30.01 10.29 6.34
N LEU A 103 29.44 10.11 5.14
CA LEU A 103 30.19 10.14 3.89
C LEU A 103 30.67 11.55 3.54
N ILE A 104 29.81 12.56 3.64
CA ILE A 104 30.17 13.97 3.43
C ILE A 104 31.34 14.35 4.33
N THR A 105 31.25 14.07 5.62
CA THR A 105 32.34 14.38 6.57
C THR A 105 33.64 13.64 6.24
N LYS A 106 33.60 12.41 5.71
CA LYS A 106 34.79 11.70 5.22
C LYS A 106 35.38 12.40 3.99
N VAL A 107 34.55 12.79 3.03
CA VAL A 107 34.97 13.49 1.80
C VAL A 107 35.55 14.86 2.15
N GLU A 108 34.92 15.62 3.05
CA GLU A 108 35.43 16.92 3.52
C GLU A 108 36.81 16.79 4.18
N LYS A 109 37.01 15.76 5.01
CA LYS A 109 38.31 15.47 5.61
C LYS A 109 39.36 15.12 4.56
N ALA A 110 39.01 14.27 3.59
CA ALA A 110 39.90 13.90 2.49
C ALA A 110 40.27 15.12 1.62
N LEU A 111 39.30 15.97 1.29
CA LEU A 111 39.50 17.20 0.53
C LEU A 111 40.41 18.18 1.29
N LYS A 112 40.21 18.35 2.61
CA LYS A 112 41.08 19.18 3.44
C LYS A 112 42.53 18.66 3.48
N LEU A 113 42.73 17.34 3.52
CA LEU A 113 44.05 16.73 3.44
C LEU A 113 44.69 16.90 2.05
N ALA A 114 43.93 16.72 0.97
CA ALA A 114 44.42 16.94 -0.40
C ALA A 114 44.88 18.39 -0.61
N ARG A 115 44.12 19.37 -0.12
CA ARG A 115 44.53 20.78 -0.12
C ARG A 115 45.86 21.02 0.61
N LYS A 116 46.04 20.41 1.79
CA LYS A 116 47.31 20.51 2.54
C LYS A 116 48.50 19.89 1.79
N LYS A 117 48.26 18.89 0.96
CA LYS A 117 49.28 18.23 0.13
C LYS A 117 49.56 18.96 -1.20
N GLY A 118 48.93 20.12 -1.44
CA GLY A 118 49.21 20.96 -2.61
C GLY A 118 48.47 20.56 -3.89
N PHE A 119 47.43 19.72 -3.83
CA PHE A 119 46.61 19.42 -4.99
C PHE A 119 45.71 20.62 -5.35
N PRO A 120 45.82 21.20 -6.56
CA PRO A 120 44.99 22.33 -6.99
C PRO A 120 43.54 21.90 -7.20
N LEU A 121 42.59 22.74 -6.79
CA LEU A 121 41.20 22.64 -7.25
C LEU A 121 41.15 23.18 -8.67
N SER A 122 41.10 22.31 -9.67
CA SER A 122 40.85 22.74 -11.04
C SER A 122 39.42 23.28 -11.14
N ASN A 123 39.25 24.58 -10.91
CA ASN A 123 38.04 25.32 -11.28
C ASN A 123 37.97 25.56 -12.81
N GLU A 124 38.96 25.10 -13.57
CA GLU A 124 39.00 25.16 -15.03
C GLU A 124 38.76 23.78 -15.64
N ILE A 125 37.50 23.39 -15.72
CA ILE A 125 37.02 22.65 -16.89
C ILE A 125 35.98 23.56 -17.55
N ILE A 126 36.45 24.72 -18.01
CA ILE A 126 35.76 25.42 -19.09
C ILE A 126 36.13 24.62 -20.33
N CYS A 127 35.16 23.86 -20.86
CA CYS A 127 35.26 23.22 -22.16
C CYS A 127 35.41 24.31 -23.25
N THR A 128 36.63 24.79 -23.48
CA THR A 128 36.99 25.45 -24.74
C THR A 128 37.41 24.37 -25.73
N HIS A 129 36.43 23.68 -26.32
CA HIS A 129 36.64 23.03 -27.61
C HIS A 129 36.83 24.13 -28.67
N ARG A 130 38.05 24.69 -28.74
CA ARG A 130 38.51 25.45 -29.91
C ARG A 130 38.80 24.41 -31.00
N TRP A 131 37.79 24.11 -31.81
CA TRP A 131 37.94 23.41 -33.08
C TRP A 131 38.90 24.23 -33.96
N GLN A 132 40.12 23.73 -34.16
CA GLN A 132 40.97 24.18 -35.26
C GLN A 132 40.36 23.63 -36.55
N MET A 133 39.62 24.46 -37.28
CA MET A 133 39.44 24.26 -38.71
C MET A 133 40.61 24.94 -39.42
N SER A 134 41.59 24.11 -39.80
CA SER A 134 42.54 24.40 -40.86
C SER A 134 41.76 24.54 -42.18
N SER A 135 41.58 25.77 -42.65
CA SER A 135 41.28 26.04 -44.06
C SER A 135 42.57 26.52 -44.73
N SER A 136 43.20 25.61 -45.45
CA SER A 136 44.30 25.85 -46.38
C SER A 136 43.85 26.79 -47.50
N VAL A 137 44.66 27.81 -47.79
CA VAL A 137 44.78 28.45 -49.10
C VAL A 137 46.25 28.46 -49.46
#